data_AF-A0A1F5DNQ0-F1
#
_entry.id   AF-A0A1F5DNQ0-F1
#
_cell.length_a   1.000
_cell.length_b   1.000
_cell.length_c   1.000
_cell.angle_alpha   90.00
_cell.angle_beta   90.00
_cell.angle_gamma   90.00
#
_symmetry.space_group_name_H-M   'P 1'
#
loop_
_entity.id
_entity.type
_entity.pdbx_description
1 polymer ?
#
loop_
_entity_poly.entity_id
_entity_poly.type
_entity_poly.pdbx_seq_one_letter_code
_entity_poly.pdbx_strand_id
1 'polypeptide(L)' 'MVESKDALDEEIRQLVIERLKATPSDKKISIGGDGDFTVEQLIDRVSKNDKIGRKVIDVQMSYLRALKTGVLVDE' A
#
# COMPACT_ATOMS: atom_id res chain seq x y z
N MET A 1 -23.97 -8.85 -2.54
CA MET A 1 -23.62 -7.84 -3.56
C MET A 1 -22.24 -8.21 -4.06
N VAL A 2 -22.08 -8.48 -5.35
CA VAL A 2 -20.74 -8.68 -5.93
C VAL A 2 -20.39 -7.35 -6.59
N GLU A 3 -19.51 -6.59 -5.95
CA GLU A 3 -18.99 -5.36 -6.52
C GLU A 3 -18.17 -5.69 -7.76
N SER A 4 -18.30 -4.87 -8.80
CA SER A 4 -17.49 -5.02 -10.01
C SER A 4 -16.01 -4.93 -9.64
N LYS A 5 -15.17 -5.72 -10.30
CA LYS A 5 -13.72 -5.80 -10.04
C LYS A 5 -13.05 -4.41 -9.96
N ASP A 6 -13.48 -3.47 -10.79
CA ASP A 6 -12.93 -2.11 -10.83
C ASP A 6 -13.25 -1.28 -9.57
N ALA A 7 -14.42 -1.51 -8.96
CA ALA A 7 -14.80 -0.84 -7.70
C ALA A 7 -13.95 -1.36 -6.55
N LEU A 8 -13.73 -2.67 -6.49
CA LEU A 8 -12.86 -3.28 -5.48
C LEU A 8 -11.40 -2.81 -5.62
N ASP A 9 -10.89 -2.70 -6.84
CA ASP A 9 -9.53 -2.21 -7.08
C ASP A 9 -9.37 -0.74 -6.63
N GLU A 10 -10.40 0.09 -6.80
CA GLU A 10 -10.41 1.47 -6.29
C GLU A 10 -10.46 1.52 -4.77
N GLU A 11 -11.30 0.71 -4.12
CA GLU A 11 -11.34 0.63 -2.66
C GLU A 11 -10.01 0.20 -2.06
N ILE A 12 -9.33 -0.78 -2.67
CA ILE A 12 -8.00 -1.21 -2.26
C ILE A 12 -6.99 -0.06 -2.39
N ARG A 13 -7.03 0.70 -3.49
CA ARG A 13 -6.16 1.88 -3.64
C ARG A 13 -6.41 2.91 -2.55
N GLN A 14 -7.66 3.24 -2.28
CA GLN A 14 -8.01 4.21 -1.24
C GLN A 14 -7.57 3.73 0.14
N LEU A 15 -7.79 2.46 0.47
CA LEU A 15 -7.29 1.86 1.71
C LEU A 15 -5.78 2.03 1.86
N VAL A 16 -5.01 1.76 0.80
CA VAL A 16 -3.55 1.90 0.82
C VAL A 16 -3.14 3.37 0.98
N ILE A 17 -3.81 4.31 0.31
CA ILE A 17 -3.56 5.75 0.45
C ILE A 17 -3.81 6.22 1.89
N GLU A 18 -4.93 5.82 2.51
CA GLU A 18 -5.23 6.20 3.90
C GLU A 18 -4.21 5.63 4.89
N ARG A 19 -3.73 4.40 4.66
CA ARG A 19 -2.64 3.82 5.47
C ARG A 19 -1.32 4.58 5.31
N LEU A 20 -0.99 5.04 4.11
CA LEU A 20 0.20 5.87 3.89
C LEU A 20 0.07 7.22 4.63
N LYS A 21 -1.11 7.86 4.59
CA LYS A 21 -1.36 9.12 5.33
C LYS A 21 -1.21 9.00 6.83
N ALA A 22 -1.44 7.81 7.39
CA ALA A 22 -1.22 7.54 8.81
C ALA A 22 0.27 7.38 9.18
N THR A 23 1.17 7.34 8.19
CA THR A 23 2.62 7.25 8.41
C THR A 23 3.19 8.65 8.69
N PRO A 24 4.12 8.81 9.65
CA PRO A 24 4.75 10.11 9.92
C PRO A 24 5.44 10.68 8.67
N SER A 25 5.15 11.95 8.35
CA SER A 25 5.62 12.62 7.12
C SER A 25 7.13 12.90 7.09
N ASP A 26 7.81 12.82 8.24
CA ASP A 26 9.26 12.97 8.35
C ASP A 26 10.03 11.71 7.93
N LYS A 27 9.33 10.60 7.66
CA LYS A 27 9.94 9.33 7.26
C LYS A 27 10.03 9.19 5.76
N LYS A 28 11.15 8.61 5.31
CA LYS A 28 11.30 8.06 3.97
C LYS A 28 11.12 6.55 4.02
N ILE A 29 10.48 6.02 2.98
CA ILE A 29 10.25 4.60 2.81
C ILE A 29 11.13 4.13 1.66
N SER A 30 11.98 3.14 1.95
CA SER A 30 12.85 2.53 0.95
C SER A 30 12.10 1.44 0.18
N ILE A 31 12.11 1.51 -1.15
CA ILE A 31 11.49 0.54 -2.05
C ILE A 31 12.58 -0.30 -2.71
N GLY A 32 13.38 -0.99 -1.90
CA GLY A 32 14.48 -1.83 -2.38
C GLY A 32 15.39 -1.09 -3.37
N GLY A 33 15.68 -1.72 -4.52
CA GLY A 33 16.51 -1.12 -5.58
C GLY A 33 15.87 0.05 -6.33
N ASP A 34 14.60 0.39 -6.09
CA ASP A 34 13.92 1.51 -6.76
C ASP A 34 14.18 2.87 -6.05
N GLY A 35 14.78 2.85 -4.86
CA GLY A 35 15.18 4.04 -4.09
C GLY A 35 14.25 4.40 -2.94
N ASP A 36 14.46 5.59 -2.38
CA ASP A 36 13.73 6.09 -1.21
C ASP A 36 12.70 7.15 -1.60
N PHE A 37 11.51 7.06 -1.01
CA PHE A 37 10.36 7.91 -1.32
C PHE A 37 9.80 8.54 -0.05
N THR A 38 9.31 9.77 -0.16
CA THR A 38 8.46 10.36 0.89
C THR A 38 7.05 9.75 0.84
N VAL A 39 6.28 9.94 1.90
CA VAL A 39 4.89 9.49 1.98
C VAL A 39 4.05 10.11 0.86
N GLU A 40 4.21 11.41 0.58
CA GLU A 40 3.46 12.11 -0.47
C GLU A 40 3.79 11.57 -1.86
N GLN A 41 5.07 11.26 -2.11
CA GLN A 41 5.47 10.64 -3.37
C GLN A 41 4.82 9.26 -3.54
N LEU A 42 4.77 8.45 -2.48
CA LEU A 42 4.11 7.15 -2.56
C LEU A 42 2.60 7.25 -2.77
N ILE A 43 1.93 8.21 -2.14
CA ILE A 43 0.50 8.48 -2.35
C ILE A 43 0.23 8.82 -3.82
N ASP A 44 1.02 9.73 -4.41
CA ASP A 44 0.90 10.09 -5.83
C ASP A 44 1.10 8.88 -6.76
N ARG A 45 2.11 8.04 -6.47
CA ARG A 45 2.41 6.84 -7.24
C ARG A 45 1.29 5.79 -7.16
N VAL A 46 0.73 5.57 -5.97
CA VAL A 46 -0.41 4.66 -5.74
C VAL A 46 -1.66 5.18 -6.45
N SER A 47 -1.94 6.48 -6.37
CA SER A 47 -3.07 7.11 -7.09
C SER A 47 -2.96 6.95 -8.60
N LYS A 48 -1.76 7.14 -9.16
CA LYS A 48 -1.46 6.92 -10.59
C LYS A 48 -1.43 5.44 -10.98
N ASN A 49 -1.50 4.53 -10.00
CA ASN A 49 -1.42 3.09 -10.18
C ASN A 49 -0.19 2.68 -11.02
N ASP A 50 0.95 3.35 -10.83
CA ASP A 50 2.15 3.09 -11.62
C ASP A 50 2.92 1.85 -11.14
N LYS A 51 4.10 1.56 -11.70
CA LYS A 51 4.88 0.38 -11.31
C LYS A 51 5.21 0.36 -9.81
N ILE A 52 5.57 1.51 -9.23
CA ILE A 52 5.91 1.62 -7.81
C ILE A 52 4.62 1.59 -6.98
N GLY A 53 3.58 2.31 -7.40
CA GLY A 53 2.28 2.31 -6.75
C GLY A 53 1.68 0.90 -6.61
N ARG A 54 1.70 0.10 -7.69
CA ARG A 54 1.25 -1.29 -7.66
C ARG A 54 2.07 -2.15 -6.69
N LYS A 55 3.39 -2.01 -6.71
CA LYS A 55 4.28 -2.72 -5.77
C LYS A 55 3.96 -2.39 -4.31
N VAL A 56 3.66 -1.12 -4.02
CA VAL A 56 3.24 -0.69 -2.66
C VAL A 56 1.89 -1.30 -2.28
N ILE A 57 0.92 -1.30 -3.19
CA ILE A 57 -0.39 -1.95 -2.97
C ILE A 57 -0.19 -3.43 -2.65
N ASP A 58 0.61 -4.15 -3.47
CA ASP A 58 0.86 -5.58 -3.29
C ASP A 58 1.49 -5.89 -1.94
N VAL A 59 2.48 -5.09 -1.51
CA VAL A 59 3.13 -5.26 -0.21
C VAL A 59 2.17 -4.98 0.95
N GLN A 60 1.40 -3.89 0.90
CA GLN A 60 0.43 -3.54 1.95
C GLN A 60 -0.67 -4.59 2.07
N MET A 61 -1.20 -5.07 0.95
CA MET A 61 -2.21 -6.13 0.95
C MET A 61 -1.65 -7.47 1.40
N SER A 62 -0.40 -7.79 1.04
CA SER A 62 0.29 -8.99 1.54
C SER A 62 0.47 -8.94 3.05
N TYR A 63 0.88 -7.79 3.59
CA TYR A 63 0.98 -7.55 5.03
C TYR A 63 -0.36 -7.76 5.74
N LEU A 64 -1.45 -7.16 5.24
CA LEU A 64 -2.79 -7.32 5.83
C LEU A 64 -3.29 -8.78 5.79
N ARG A 65 -2.99 -9.52 4.71
CA ARG A 65 -3.31 -10.95 4.61
C ARG A 65 -2.50 -11.77 5.62
N ALA A 66 -1.21 -11.49 5.76
CA ALA A 66 -0.34 -12.16 6.71
C ALA A 66 -0.76 -11.90 8.17
N LEU A 67 -1.15 -10.67 8.49
CA LEU A 67 -1.75 -10.31 9.78
C LEU A 67 -3.02 -11.13 10.03
N LYS A 68 -3.93 -11.20 9.06
CA LYS A 68 -5.17 -11.97 9.19
C LYS A 68 -4.90 -13.46 9.46
N THR A 69 -3.87 -14.03 8.84
CA THR A 69 -3.53 -15.46 8.99
C THR A 69 -2.68 -15.76 10.22
N GLY A 70 -2.32 -14.76 11.02
CA GLY A 70 -1.51 -14.95 12.22
C GLY A 70 -0.01 -15.14 11.95
N VAL A 71 0.45 -15.06 10.71
CA VAL A 71 1.85 -15.33 10.30
C VAL A 71 2.83 -14.30 10.89
N LEU A 72 2.33 -13.12 11.26
CA LEU A 72 3.11 -12.04 11.85
C LEU A 72 3.01 -11.99 13.39
N VAL A 73 2.37 -12.98 14.03
CA VAL A 73 2.05 -12.98 15.48
C VAL A 73 2.79 -14.08 16.25
N ASP A 74 3.81 -14.71 15.63
CA ASP A 74 4.74 -15.57 16.36
C ASP A 74 5.83 -14.71 17.02
N GLU A 75 5.68 -14.47 18.33
CA GLU A 75 6.73 -14.06 19.28
C GLU A 75 6.98 -15.18 20.29
#